data_AF-A0A8C4ZG95-F1
#
_entry.id   AF-A0A8C4ZG95-F1
#
_cell.length_a   1.000
_cell.length_b   1.000
_cell.length_c   1.000
_cell.angle_alpha   90.00
_cell.angle_beta   90.00
_cell.angle_gamma   90.00
#
_symmetry.space_group_name_H-M   'P 1'
#
loop_
_entity.id
_entity.type
_entity.pdbx_description
1 polymer ?
#
loop_
_entity_poly.entity_id
_entity_poly.type
_entity_poly.pdbx_seq_one_letter_code
_entity_poly.pdbx_strand_id
1 'polypeptide(L)'
;LPSLSLPMLFCFRKNIHLLLNVFLLAAWGAVLLVCRLYWMGNKPPNFSNSDNPAADSPSLLTRTLTFFYLPSVNVWLLLCPDTLSFDWSMDALPLIRSVADWRNLQTLAFYSGLLALAWFGLRTRPQKAKGKETNGKAHCTSNGRNGHSNSNGHEAPHASSAQNGTRTPHHAGTLLPTTENVVVLSLGLMAVPFLPATNLFFYVGFVVAERVLYIPSMGFCLLVAVGMRSLYVRVPRRGYRTVLLGCSAALVLMFGVRTMLRNRDWRNEEMLYKSGIYVNPAKAWGNLGNVLKNQGKMEEAEQAYRNALYYRRNMADMLYNLGLLLQENSKPSEALHYYKLAIGSRPTLASAYLNTGIVQMNQGRLEEAKRTFLTCADIPDENLKDPHAHKSSVTSCLYNLGKLLHETGHQEEALSVYKEAVQKMPRQFAPQSLYNMMGEAYMRLNKLEEAGHWYRESLRAKPDHIPAHLTYGKLLALKGQKAEAEKYFLKAIQLDPTKGNCYMHYGQFLLEESRPLEAADMAERAAQLDSGEFDVVFSAAHMFRQASLNQAAEKYYGRAANLRPNYPAALMNLGAILHLNGKLQEAEANYLRALQLKPDDTITQSNLRKLWNIMEKQGLRTAGP
;
A
#
# COMPACT_ATOMS: atom_id res chain seq x y z
N LEU A 1 -19.69 -38.41 -49.53
CA LEU A 1 -20.61 -37.54 -48.75
C LEU A 1 -22.03 -38.05 -48.97
N PRO A 2 -22.60 -38.85 -48.05
CA PRO A 2 -23.97 -39.28 -48.21
C PRO A 2 -24.92 -38.12 -47.87
N SER A 3 -26.03 -38.11 -48.58
CA SER A 3 -27.10 -37.13 -48.60
C SER A 3 -27.67 -36.84 -47.21
N LEU A 4 -27.43 -35.62 -46.71
CA LEU A 4 -28.26 -35.06 -45.66
C LEU A 4 -29.69 -34.94 -46.19
N SER A 5 -30.64 -35.57 -45.50
CA SER A 5 -32.05 -35.53 -45.85
C SER A 5 -32.58 -34.08 -45.87
N LEU A 6 -33.47 -33.78 -46.82
CA LEU A 6 -34.11 -32.46 -47.03
C LEU A 6 -34.58 -31.71 -45.76
N PRO A 7 -35.04 -32.37 -44.67
CA PRO A 7 -35.38 -31.69 -43.42
C PRO A 7 -34.19 -31.01 -42.72
N MET A 8 -32.98 -31.57 -42.85
CA MET A 8 -31.77 -31.02 -42.22
C MET A 8 -31.27 -29.76 -42.95
N LEU A 9 -31.38 -29.72 -44.28
CA LEU A 9 -31.05 -28.55 -45.10
C LEU A 9 -32.04 -27.38 -44.87
N PHE A 10 -33.32 -27.67 -44.63
CA PHE A 10 -34.32 -26.65 -44.28
C PHE A 10 -34.13 -26.07 -42.87
N CYS A 11 -33.72 -26.90 -41.90
CA CYS A 11 -33.33 -26.42 -40.56
C CYS A 11 -32.07 -25.53 -40.61
N PHE A 12 -31.09 -25.88 -41.45
CA PHE A 12 -29.89 -25.04 -41.65
C PHE A 12 -30.24 -23.66 -42.20
N ARG A 13 -31.04 -23.57 -43.27
CA ARG A 13 -31.41 -22.27 -43.88
C ARG A 13 -32.17 -21.34 -42.95
N LYS A 14 -33.07 -21.85 -42.09
CA LYS A 14 -33.83 -21.02 -41.13
C LYS A 14 -32.97 -20.50 -39.96
N ASN A 15 -31.86 -21.17 -39.64
CA ASN A 15 -31.02 -20.86 -38.49
C ASN A 15 -29.60 -20.38 -38.85
N ILE A 16 -29.32 -20.06 -40.12
CA ILE A 16 -28.00 -19.54 -40.56
C ILE A 16 -27.55 -18.34 -39.73
N HIS A 17 -28.45 -17.39 -39.44
CA HIS A 17 -28.10 -16.22 -38.61
C HIS A 17 -27.76 -16.60 -37.17
N LEU A 18 -28.47 -17.59 -36.59
CA LEU A 18 -28.18 -18.08 -35.25
C LEU A 18 -26.82 -18.80 -35.22
N LEU A 19 -26.55 -19.67 -36.19
CA LEU A 19 -25.28 -20.38 -36.32
C LEU A 19 -24.12 -19.40 -36.55
N LEU A 20 -24.32 -18.37 -37.37
CA LEU A 20 -23.34 -17.31 -37.57
C LEU A 20 -23.06 -16.55 -36.27
N ASN A 21 -24.09 -16.18 -35.51
CA ASN A 21 -23.93 -15.47 -34.24
C ASN A 21 -23.22 -16.34 -33.19
N VAL A 22 -23.56 -17.63 -33.10
CA VAL A 22 -22.88 -18.58 -32.22
C VAL A 22 -21.42 -18.76 -32.64
N PHE A 23 -21.15 -18.88 -33.93
CA PHE A 23 -19.80 -18.97 -34.47
C PHE A 23 -18.99 -17.72 -34.18
N LEU A 24 -19.54 -16.53 -34.45
CA LEU A 24 -18.90 -15.25 -34.15
C LEU A 24 -18.61 -15.10 -32.66
N LEU A 25 -19.56 -15.47 -31.80
CA LEU A 25 -19.38 -15.44 -30.34
C LEU A 25 -18.27 -16.42 -29.90
N ALA A 26 -18.27 -17.65 -30.42
CA ALA A 26 -17.26 -18.65 -30.10
C ALA A 26 -15.87 -18.24 -30.61
N ALA A 27 -15.79 -17.69 -31.83
CA ALA A 27 -14.55 -17.19 -32.42
C ALA A 27 -14.00 -16.01 -31.62
N TRP A 28 -14.83 -15.03 -31.28
CA TRP A 28 -14.42 -13.91 -30.42
C TRP A 28 -14.01 -14.38 -29.02
N GLY A 29 -14.74 -15.32 -28.43
CA GLY A 29 -14.39 -15.93 -27.15
C GLY A 29 -13.02 -16.62 -27.20
N ALA A 30 -12.72 -17.35 -28.27
CA ALA A 30 -11.43 -17.99 -28.48
C ALA A 30 -10.30 -16.95 -28.66
N VAL A 31 -10.53 -15.89 -29.44
CA VAL A 31 -9.57 -14.79 -29.61
C VAL A 31 -9.26 -14.13 -28.26
N LEU A 32 -10.29 -13.79 -27.48
CA LEU A 32 -10.10 -13.20 -26.15
C LEU A 32 -9.34 -14.13 -25.21
N LEU A 33 -9.59 -15.44 -25.27
CA LEU A 33 -8.90 -16.43 -24.45
C LEU A 33 -7.42 -16.58 -24.87
N VAL A 34 -7.13 -16.58 -26.18
CA VAL A 34 -5.75 -16.58 -26.70
C VAL A 34 -5.02 -15.30 -26.31
N CYS A 35 -5.62 -14.12 -26.49
CA CYS A 35 -5.04 -12.85 -26.05
C CYS A 35 -4.77 -12.88 -24.54
N ARG A 36 -5.71 -13.39 -23.74
CA ARG A 36 -5.55 -13.50 -22.30
C ARG A 36 -4.39 -14.43 -21.92
N LEU A 37 -4.29 -15.61 -22.51
CA LEU A 37 -3.19 -16.55 -22.26
C LEU A 37 -1.85 -15.95 -22.66
N TYR A 38 -1.80 -15.26 -23.81
CA TYR A 38 -0.61 -14.53 -24.25
C TYR A 38 -0.18 -13.47 -23.24
N TRP A 39 -1.11 -12.63 -22.76
CA TRP A 39 -0.82 -11.62 -21.73
C TRP A 39 -0.41 -12.22 -20.39
N MET A 40 -0.91 -13.42 -20.07
CA MET A 40 -0.52 -14.19 -18.88
C MET A 40 0.82 -14.95 -19.06
N GLY A 41 1.51 -14.75 -20.18
CA GLY A 41 2.79 -15.42 -20.45
C GLY A 41 2.67 -16.93 -20.67
N ASN A 42 1.52 -17.40 -21.15
CA ASN A 42 1.19 -18.80 -21.41
C ASN A 42 1.40 -19.75 -20.20
N LYS A 43 1.34 -19.23 -18.98
CA LYS A 43 1.39 -20.02 -17.75
C LYS A 43 0.07 -19.91 -16.99
N PRO A 44 -0.42 -21.01 -16.38
CA PRO A 44 -1.55 -20.90 -15.47
C PRO A 44 -1.17 -19.99 -14.29
N PRO A 45 -2.13 -19.23 -13.74
CA PRO A 45 -1.88 -18.43 -12.55
C PRO A 45 -1.51 -19.37 -11.40
N ASN A 46 -0.38 -19.11 -10.74
CA ASN A 46 0.01 -19.82 -9.54
C ASN A 46 -0.58 -19.10 -8.32
N PHE A 47 -1.26 -19.85 -7.46
CA PHE A 47 -1.84 -19.33 -6.22
C PHE A 47 -1.07 -19.92 -5.05
N SER A 48 -0.78 -19.11 -4.04
CA SER A 48 -0.20 -19.66 -2.81
C SER A 48 -1.27 -20.44 -2.04
N ASN A 49 -0.83 -21.32 -1.14
CA ASN A 49 -1.73 -22.01 -0.21
C ASN A 49 -2.62 -21.03 0.59
N SER A 50 -2.13 -19.81 0.86
CA SER A 50 -2.94 -18.78 1.51
C SER A 50 -4.06 -18.20 0.63
N ASP A 51 -3.89 -18.26 -0.69
CA ASP A 51 -4.87 -17.79 -1.66
C ASP A 51 -5.93 -18.86 -1.95
N ASN A 52 -5.59 -20.15 -1.86
CA ASN A 52 -6.54 -21.25 -2.07
C ASN A 52 -6.17 -22.51 -1.26
N PRO A 53 -6.44 -22.53 0.05
CA PRO A 53 -6.06 -23.63 0.94
C PRO A 53 -6.82 -24.93 0.64
N ALA A 54 -7.97 -24.82 -0.03
CA ALA A 54 -8.73 -25.98 -0.46
C ALA A 54 -7.99 -26.73 -1.58
N ALA A 55 -7.45 -26.02 -2.58
CA ALA A 55 -6.71 -26.64 -3.68
C ALA A 55 -5.45 -27.39 -3.22
N ASP A 56 -4.73 -26.84 -2.24
CA ASP A 56 -3.49 -27.41 -1.71
C ASP A 56 -3.72 -28.47 -0.61
N SER A 57 -4.98 -28.75 -0.24
CA SER A 57 -5.29 -29.78 0.75
C SER A 57 -4.92 -31.18 0.20
N PRO A 58 -4.18 -32.01 0.98
CA PRO A 58 -3.80 -33.36 0.56
C PRO A 58 -5.00 -34.31 0.49
N SER A 59 -6.08 -34.01 1.22
CA SER A 59 -7.30 -34.80 1.22
C SER A 59 -8.20 -34.45 0.04
N LEU A 60 -8.41 -35.42 -0.87
CA LEU A 60 -9.38 -35.31 -1.96
C LEU A 60 -10.80 -35.10 -1.44
N LEU A 61 -11.14 -35.72 -0.30
CA LEU A 61 -12.44 -35.54 0.35
C LEU A 61 -12.63 -34.08 0.79
N THR A 62 -11.62 -33.49 1.43
CA THR A 62 -11.70 -32.08 1.87
C THR A 62 -11.85 -31.14 0.67
N ARG A 63 -11.08 -31.38 -0.40
CA ARG A 63 -11.18 -30.65 -1.67
C ARG A 63 -12.58 -30.69 -2.25
N THR A 64 -13.10 -31.91 -2.45
CA THR A 64 -14.41 -32.13 -3.08
C THR A 64 -15.53 -31.51 -2.27
N LEU A 65 -15.64 -31.83 -0.98
CA LEU A 65 -16.68 -31.27 -0.11
C LEU A 65 -16.65 -29.73 -0.09
N THR A 66 -15.46 -29.15 0.01
CA THR A 66 -15.29 -27.70 0.03
C THR A 66 -15.68 -27.06 -1.31
N PHE A 67 -15.26 -27.61 -2.44
CA PHE A 67 -15.60 -27.06 -3.76
C PHE A 67 -17.09 -27.18 -4.10
N PHE A 68 -17.75 -28.28 -3.71
CA PHE A 68 -19.20 -28.42 -3.85
C PHE A 68 -19.97 -27.48 -2.92
N TYR A 69 -19.37 -27.04 -1.81
CA TYR A 69 -20.00 -26.07 -0.92
C TYR A 69 -19.98 -24.63 -1.46
N LEU A 70 -18.92 -24.22 -2.19
CA LEU A 70 -18.76 -22.84 -2.68
C LEU A 70 -19.97 -22.31 -3.49
N PRO A 71 -20.60 -23.08 -4.41
CA PRO A 71 -21.82 -22.64 -5.08
C PRO A 71 -22.97 -22.34 -4.13
N SER A 72 -23.14 -23.15 -3.08
CA SER A 72 -24.20 -22.94 -2.09
C SER A 72 -23.99 -21.64 -1.30
N VAL A 73 -22.74 -21.33 -0.94
CA VAL A 73 -22.37 -20.06 -0.29
C VAL A 73 -22.66 -18.85 -1.18
N ASN A 74 -22.25 -18.91 -2.44
CA ASN A 74 -22.45 -17.79 -3.37
C ASN A 74 -23.93 -17.55 -3.69
N VAL A 75 -24.72 -18.61 -3.81
CA VAL A 75 -26.17 -18.50 -3.98
C VAL A 75 -26.81 -17.93 -2.72
N TRP A 76 -26.35 -18.31 -1.53
CA TRP A 76 -26.82 -17.70 -0.29
C TRP A 76 -26.52 -16.20 -0.24
N LEU A 77 -25.32 -15.78 -0.64
CA LEU A 77 -24.97 -14.35 -0.72
C LEU A 77 -25.86 -13.57 -1.72
N LEU A 78 -26.29 -14.20 -2.81
CA LEU A 78 -27.26 -13.58 -3.74
C LEU A 78 -28.66 -13.46 -3.12
N LEU A 79 -29.09 -14.46 -2.36
CA LEU A 79 -30.43 -14.50 -1.76
C LEU A 79 -30.53 -13.61 -0.51
N CYS A 80 -29.50 -13.60 0.32
CA CYS A 80 -29.42 -12.85 1.57
C CYS A 80 -28.00 -12.27 1.74
N PRO A 81 -27.71 -11.11 1.15
CA PRO A 81 -26.43 -10.41 1.31
C PRO A 81 -26.38 -9.72 2.69
N ASP A 82 -26.20 -10.48 3.76
CA ASP A 82 -26.09 -10.00 5.14
C ASP A 82 -24.64 -9.76 5.58
N THR A 83 -23.70 -10.55 5.10
CA THR A 83 -22.27 -10.42 5.41
C THR A 83 -21.45 -9.90 4.24
N LEU A 84 -20.39 -9.14 4.54
CA LEU A 84 -19.34 -8.85 3.56
C LEU A 84 -18.67 -10.15 3.11
N SER A 85 -18.38 -10.26 1.82
CA SER A 85 -17.71 -11.43 1.25
C SER A 85 -16.20 -11.36 1.50
N PHE A 86 -15.64 -12.40 2.09
CA PHE A 86 -14.19 -12.61 2.16
C PHE A 86 -13.85 -13.93 1.50
N ASP A 87 -12.83 -13.92 0.66
CA ASP A 87 -12.24 -15.13 0.09
C ASP A 87 -11.56 -15.97 1.20
N TRP A 88 -10.70 -16.91 0.81
CA TRP A 88 -9.95 -17.80 1.71
C TRP A 88 -9.08 -17.12 2.77
N SER A 89 -8.88 -15.80 2.68
CA SER A 89 -7.98 -15.08 3.57
C SER A 89 -8.39 -15.21 5.03
N MET A 90 -7.42 -15.59 5.88
CA MET A 90 -7.60 -15.78 7.33
C MET A 90 -8.76 -16.70 7.72
N ASP A 91 -8.97 -17.78 6.95
CA ASP A 91 -9.95 -18.82 7.26
C ASP A 91 -11.40 -18.31 7.29
N ALA A 92 -11.69 -17.18 6.63
CA ALA A 92 -13.05 -16.66 6.50
C ALA A 92 -14.00 -17.65 5.78
N LEU A 93 -13.45 -18.54 4.96
CA LEU A 93 -14.12 -19.73 4.43
C LEU A 93 -13.43 -21.00 4.96
N PRO A 94 -13.91 -21.57 6.08
CA PRO A 94 -13.28 -22.75 6.65
C PRO A 94 -13.45 -23.96 5.72
N LEU A 95 -12.39 -24.77 5.57
CA LEU A 95 -12.46 -26.02 4.80
C LEU A 95 -13.47 -27.00 5.42
N ILE A 96 -14.15 -27.77 4.58
CA ILE A 96 -15.02 -28.87 5.02
C ILE A 96 -14.19 -30.14 5.02
N ARG A 97 -13.82 -30.63 6.21
CA ARG A 97 -12.91 -31.78 6.37
C ARG A 97 -13.62 -33.12 6.58
N SER A 98 -14.91 -33.09 6.87
CA SER A 98 -15.71 -34.28 7.21
C SER A 98 -17.07 -34.26 6.53
N VAL A 99 -17.59 -35.45 6.21
CA VAL A 99 -18.95 -35.62 5.68
C VAL A 99 -20.01 -35.23 6.73
N ALA A 100 -19.68 -35.37 8.02
CA ALA A 100 -20.56 -35.00 9.13
C ALA A 100 -20.68 -33.48 9.38
N ASP A 101 -19.95 -32.65 8.64
CA ASP A 101 -20.08 -31.20 8.72
C ASP A 101 -21.49 -30.77 8.28
N TRP A 102 -22.17 -30.00 9.12
CA TRP A 102 -23.54 -29.56 8.88
C TRP A 102 -23.68 -28.74 7.59
N ARG A 103 -22.59 -28.10 7.13
CA ARG A 103 -22.57 -27.34 5.87
C ARG A 103 -22.80 -28.23 4.65
N ASN A 104 -22.51 -29.53 4.74
CA ASN A 104 -22.87 -30.48 3.68
C ASN A 104 -24.38 -30.61 3.50
N LEU A 105 -25.19 -30.33 4.54
CA LEU A 105 -26.64 -30.26 4.40
C LEU A 105 -27.06 -29.08 3.51
N GLN A 106 -26.36 -27.94 3.59
CA GLN A 106 -26.60 -26.81 2.70
C GLN A 106 -26.25 -27.17 1.25
N THR A 107 -25.10 -27.82 1.05
CA THR A 107 -24.69 -28.35 -0.26
C THR A 107 -25.73 -29.31 -0.83
N LEU A 108 -26.20 -30.27 -0.03
CA LEU A 108 -27.21 -31.25 -0.45
C LEU A 108 -28.55 -30.57 -0.78
N ALA A 109 -29.01 -29.64 0.07
CA ALA A 109 -30.22 -28.87 -0.18
C ALA A 109 -30.12 -28.08 -1.49
N PHE A 110 -28.98 -27.44 -1.75
CA PHE A 110 -28.74 -26.69 -2.97
C PHE A 110 -28.82 -27.58 -4.23
N TYR A 111 -28.05 -28.67 -4.27
CA TYR A 111 -28.04 -29.54 -5.46
C TYR A 111 -29.32 -30.34 -5.63
N SER A 112 -29.98 -30.78 -4.55
CA SER A 112 -31.28 -31.44 -4.61
C SER A 112 -32.36 -30.49 -5.17
N GLY A 113 -32.34 -29.22 -4.78
CA GLY A 113 -33.18 -28.17 -5.35
C GLY A 113 -32.93 -27.97 -6.85
N LEU A 114 -31.66 -27.92 -7.28
CA LEU A 114 -31.31 -27.84 -8.69
C LEU A 114 -31.80 -29.06 -9.50
N LEU A 115 -31.62 -30.27 -8.96
CA LEU A 115 -32.09 -31.51 -9.58
C LEU A 115 -33.63 -31.54 -9.67
N ALA A 116 -34.32 -31.11 -8.61
CA ALA A 116 -35.78 -31.01 -8.62
C ALA A 116 -36.26 -30.02 -9.68
N LEU A 117 -35.65 -28.84 -9.77
CA LEU A 117 -35.99 -27.84 -10.79
C LEU A 117 -35.76 -28.37 -12.21
N ALA A 118 -34.63 -29.03 -12.45
CA ALA A 118 -34.33 -29.65 -13.74
C ALA A 118 -35.36 -30.75 -14.09
N TRP A 119 -35.69 -31.60 -13.12
CA TRP A 119 -36.70 -32.65 -13.28
C TRP A 119 -38.10 -32.11 -13.58
N PHE A 120 -38.54 -31.08 -12.85
CA PHE A 120 -39.82 -30.42 -13.13
C PHE A 120 -39.82 -29.75 -14.50
N GLY A 121 -38.73 -29.08 -14.88
CA GLY A 121 -38.58 -28.46 -16.19
C GLY A 121 -38.65 -29.46 -17.35
N LEU A 122 -38.05 -30.64 -17.18
CA LEU A 122 -38.10 -31.73 -18.18
C LEU A 122 -39.47 -32.43 -18.23
N ARG A 123 -40.21 -32.46 -17.12
CA ARG A 123 -41.55 -33.08 -17.04
C ARG A 123 -42.70 -32.19 -17.49
N THR A 124 -42.54 -30.87 -17.46
CA THR A 124 -43.54 -29.96 -18.03
C THR A 124 -43.57 -30.12 -19.55
N ARG A 125 -44.54 -30.89 -20.07
CA ARG A 125 -44.86 -30.88 -21.50
C ARG A 125 -45.20 -29.45 -21.92
N PRO A 126 -44.67 -28.94 -23.05
CA PRO A 126 -45.13 -27.66 -23.58
C PRO A 126 -46.62 -27.82 -23.91
N GLN A 127 -47.47 -27.23 -23.08
CA GLN A 127 -48.85 -27.02 -23.43
C GLN A 127 -48.80 -26.16 -24.69
N LYS A 128 -49.17 -26.70 -25.84
CA LYS A 128 -49.54 -25.89 -27.02
C LYS A 128 -50.64 -24.96 -26.56
N ALA A 129 -50.26 -23.78 -26.08
CA ALA A 129 -51.20 -22.72 -25.80
C ALA A 129 -51.83 -22.36 -27.15
N LYS A 130 -53.12 -22.69 -27.32
CA LYS A 130 -53.98 -21.97 -28.25
C LYS A 130 -53.93 -20.51 -27.78
N GLY A 131 -53.05 -19.73 -28.39
CA GLY A 131 -52.70 -18.39 -27.96
C GLY A 131 -53.90 -17.46 -28.08
N LYS A 132 -54.41 -17.00 -26.94
CA LYS A 132 -54.87 -15.62 -26.83
C LYS A 132 -53.68 -14.86 -26.24
N GLU A 133 -52.88 -14.26 -27.11
CA GLU A 133 -51.85 -13.31 -26.71
C GLU A 133 -52.49 -12.18 -25.92
N THR A 134 -52.44 -12.23 -24.60
CA THR A 134 -52.78 -11.08 -23.78
C THR A 134 -51.57 -10.17 -23.74
N ASN A 135 -51.42 -9.36 -24.81
CA ASN A 135 -50.63 -8.14 -24.73
C ASN A 135 -51.24 -7.27 -23.63
N GLY A 136 -50.44 -6.97 -22.60
CA GLY A 136 -50.83 -6.11 -21.49
C GLY A 136 -51.13 -4.70 -21.98
N LYS A 137 -52.34 -4.47 -22.49
CA LYS A 137 -52.87 -3.13 -22.72
C LYS A 137 -53.19 -2.52 -21.35
N ALA A 138 -52.60 -1.35 -21.11
CA ALA A 138 -52.95 -0.47 -20.02
C ALA A 138 -54.46 -0.19 -20.04
N HIS A 139 -55.11 -0.40 -18.90
CA HIS A 139 -56.47 0.07 -18.68
C HIS A 139 -56.41 1.59 -18.54
N CYS A 140 -56.56 2.33 -19.66
CA CYS A 140 -56.89 3.75 -19.59
C CYS A 140 -58.39 3.85 -19.33
N THR A 141 -58.77 4.10 -18.09
CA THR A 141 -60.09 4.62 -17.74
C THR A 141 -60.15 6.09 -18.14
N SER A 142 -60.85 6.44 -19.23
CA SER A 142 -61.36 7.80 -19.43
C SER A 142 -62.88 7.77 -19.29
N ASN A 143 -63.34 8.15 -18.10
CA ASN A 143 -64.68 8.70 -17.90
C ASN A 143 -64.73 10.08 -18.57
N GLY A 144 -65.71 10.34 -19.45
CA GLY A 144 -65.89 11.68 -20.00
C GLY A 144 -66.91 11.84 -21.13
N ARG A 145 -68.19 11.98 -20.73
CA ARG A 145 -69.28 12.78 -21.33
C ARG A 145 -69.91 12.40 -22.69
N ASN A 146 -71.24 12.25 -22.58
CA ASN A 146 -72.28 12.27 -23.61
C ASN A 146 -72.20 13.46 -24.58
N GLY A 147 -72.61 13.23 -25.82
CA GLY A 147 -73.04 14.24 -26.79
C GLY A 147 -73.66 13.59 -28.03
N HIS A 148 -74.99 13.66 -28.15
CA HIS A 148 -75.77 13.26 -29.32
C HIS A 148 -75.51 14.13 -30.54
N SER A 149 -75.53 13.55 -31.76
CA SER A 149 -76.31 14.06 -32.89
C SER A 149 -76.30 13.11 -34.11
N ASN A 150 -77.50 12.94 -34.68
CA ASN A 150 -77.86 12.30 -35.95
C ASN A 150 -77.10 12.84 -37.17
N SER A 151 -76.92 12.01 -38.22
CA SER A 151 -77.76 12.05 -39.45
C SER A 151 -77.16 11.27 -40.64
N ASN A 152 -77.95 10.33 -41.18
CA ASN A 152 -78.21 9.95 -42.59
C ASN A 152 -77.15 10.01 -43.70
N GLY A 153 -77.05 8.89 -44.46
CA GLY A 153 -77.55 8.86 -45.85
C GLY A 153 -76.57 8.53 -46.99
N HIS A 154 -76.82 7.38 -47.67
CA HIS A 154 -76.58 7.04 -49.10
C HIS A 154 -75.13 7.06 -49.63
N GLU A 155 -74.71 6.38 -50.71
CA GLU A 155 -75.11 5.25 -51.57
C GLU A 155 -73.80 4.82 -52.26
N ALA A 156 -73.70 3.56 -52.66
CA ALA A 156 -72.59 3.00 -53.46
C ALA A 156 -72.71 3.40 -54.97
N PRO A 157 -71.95 2.86 -55.96
CA PRO A 157 -70.68 2.10 -55.95
C PRO A 157 -69.67 2.52 -57.08
N HIS A 158 -68.55 1.79 -57.14
CA HIS A 158 -67.70 1.47 -58.32
C HIS A 158 -66.55 2.37 -58.81
N ALA A 159 -65.42 1.65 -59.00
CA ALA A 159 -64.47 1.67 -60.12
C ALA A 159 -63.04 2.18 -59.84
N SER A 160 -62.14 1.20 -59.96
CA SER A 160 -60.68 1.22 -60.08
C SER A 160 -60.06 2.39 -60.88
N SER A 161 -58.94 2.94 -60.44
CA SER A 161 -57.60 2.38 -60.76
C SER A 161 -56.47 3.21 -60.12
N ALA A 162 -55.39 2.49 -59.79
CA ALA A 162 -53.99 2.89 -59.86
C ALA A 162 -53.46 4.14 -59.11
N GLN A 163 -52.58 3.80 -58.17
CA GLN A 163 -51.28 4.41 -57.86
C GLN A 163 -51.14 5.41 -56.69
N ASN A 164 -50.05 5.15 -55.96
CA ASN A 164 -49.38 5.96 -54.93
C ASN A 164 -49.91 5.88 -53.50
N GLY A 165 -49.84 4.68 -52.94
CA GLY A 165 -49.76 4.47 -51.49
C GLY A 165 -48.33 4.71 -50.99
N THR A 166 -48.15 5.84 -50.31
CA THR A 166 -47.01 6.17 -49.46
C THR A 166 -46.72 5.02 -48.50
N ARG A 167 -45.52 4.45 -48.60
CA ARG A 167 -44.98 3.49 -47.61
C ARG A 167 -44.77 4.23 -46.29
N THR A 168 -45.74 4.16 -45.38
CA THR A 168 -45.49 4.36 -43.96
C THR A 168 -44.57 3.22 -43.48
N PRO A 169 -43.39 3.50 -42.90
CA PRO A 169 -42.54 2.46 -42.37
C PRO A 169 -43.25 1.83 -41.17
N HIS A 170 -43.62 0.55 -41.29
CA HIS A 170 -43.87 -0.27 -40.13
C HIS A 170 -42.60 -0.23 -39.28
N HIS A 171 -42.66 0.49 -38.16
CA HIS A 171 -41.70 0.32 -37.09
C HIS A 171 -41.70 -1.17 -36.73
N ALA A 172 -40.62 -1.86 -37.10
CA ALA A 172 -40.24 -3.13 -36.54
C ALA A 172 -39.94 -2.88 -35.05
N GLY A 173 -41.01 -2.85 -34.25
CA GLY A 173 -40.90 -2.97 -32.81
C GLY A 173 -40.23 -4.32 -32.57
N THR A 174 -39.01 -4.28 -32.05
CA THR A 174 -38.31 -5.43 -31.51
C THR A 174 -39.27 -6.19 -30.58
N LEU A 175 -39.75 -7.34 -31.04
CA LEU A 175 -40.57 -8.23 -30.22
C LEU A 175 -39.79 -8.54 -28.95
N LEU A 176 -40.38 -8.24 -27.78
CA LEU A 176 -39.84 -8.66 -26.50
C LEU A 176 -39.59 -10.18 -26.55
N PRO A 177 -38.42 -10.67 -26.11
CA PRO A 177 -38.12 -12.09 -26.13
C PRO A 177 -39.22 -12.88 -25.42
N THR A 178 -39.56 -14.05 -25.95
CA THR A 178 -40.46 -15.00 -25.28
C THR A 178 -39.97 -15.22 -23.85
N THR A 179 -40.88 -15.43 -22.90
CA THR A 179 -40.52 -15.63 -21.48
C THR A 179 -39.47 -16.73 -21.29
N GLU A 180 -39.44 -17.73 -22.16
CA GLU A 180 -38.43 -18.80 -22.21
C GLU A 180 -37.02 -18.25 -22.48
N ASN A 181 -36.86 -17.36 -23.47
CA ASN A 181 -35.56 -16.75 -23.79
C ASN A 181 -35.03 -15.90 -22.62
N VAL A 182 -35.91 -15.22 -21.88
CA VAL A 182 -35.50 -14.43 -20.71
C VAL A 182 -35.08 -15.33 -19.54
N VAL A 183 -35.76 -16.46 -19.31
CA VAL A 183 -35.35 -17.43 -18.29
C VAL A 183 -33.98 -18.04 -18.61
N VAL A 184 -33.77 -18.47 -19.86
CA VAL A 184 -32.48 -19.03 -20.30
C VAL A 184 -31.36 -18.00 -20.16
N LEU A 185 -31.60 -16.75 -20.57
CA LEU A 185 -30.66 -15.65 -20.37
C LEU A 185 -30.36 -15.42 -18.88
N SER A 186 -31.40 -15.37 -18.05
CA SER A 186 -31.26 -15.14 -16.60
C SER A 186 -30.42 -16.23 -15.93
N LEU A 187 -30.70 -17.51 -16.25
CA LEU A 187 -29.93 -18.65 -15.75
C LEU A 187 -28.49 -18.64 -16.30
N GLY A 188 -28.30 -18.27 -17.56
CA GLY A 188 -26.97 -18.11 -18.16
C GLY A 188 -26.13 -17.05 -17.44
N LEU A 189 -26.72 -15.88 -17.15
CA LEU A 189 -26.08 -14.80 -16.39
C LEU A 189 -25.78 -15.20 -14.93
N MET A 190 -26.57 -16.08 -14.33
CA MET A 190 -26.31 -16.61 -12.98
C MET A 190 -25.21 -17.67 -12.96
N ALA A 191 -25.23 -18.63 -13.88
CA ALA A 191 -24.38 -19.81 -13.82
C ALA A 191 -23.01 -19.60 -14.49
N VAL A 192 -22.97 -19.05 -15.69
CA VAL A 192 -21.74 -19.01 -16.52
C VAL A 192 -20.64 -18.16 -15.88
N PRO A 193 -20.90 -16.94 -15.38
CA PRO A 193 -19.87 -16.13 -14.72
C PRO A 193 -19.31 -16.77 -13.44
N PHE A 194 -20.08 -17.68 -12.83
CA PHE A 194 -19.71 -18.32 -11.58
C PHE A 194 -18.85 -19.58 -11.77
N LEU A 195 -18.89 -20.23 -12.95
CA LEU A 195 -18.15 -21.47 -13.21
C LEU A 195 -16.66 -21.39 -12.82
N PRO A 196 -15.90 -20.32 -13.13
CA PRO A 196 -14.50 -20.22 -12.70
C PRO A 196 -14.34 -20.14 -11.18
N ALA A 197 -15.25 -19.47 -10.47
CA ALA A 197 -15.21 -19.28 -9.02
C ALA A 197 -15.61 -20.55 -8.23
N THR A 198 -16.14 -21.58 -8.90
CA THR A 198 -16.50 -22.86 -8.26
C THR A 198 -15.30 -23.72 -7.86
N ASN A 199 -14.11 -23.45 -8.42
CA ASN A 199 -12.94 -24.32 -8.33
C ASN A 199 -13.15 -25.78 -8.81
N LEU A 200 -14.26 -26.08 -9.50
CA LEU A 200 -14.52 -27.42 -10.04
C LEU A 200 -13.72 -27.72 -11.31
N PHE A 201 -13.37 -26.67 -12.08
CA PHE A 201 -12.67 -26.80 -13.36
C PHE A 201 -11.24 -26.25 -13.31
N PHE A 202 -11.04 -25.10 -12.66
CA PHE A 202 -9.74 -24.43 -12.53
C PHE A 202 -9.64 -23.85 -11.11
N TYR A 203 -8.47 -23.95 -10.49
CA TYR A 203 -8.25 -23.38 -9.16
C TYR A 203 -7.97 -21.89 -9.22
N VAL A 204 -8.80 -21.13 -8.51
CA VAL A 204 -8.66 -19.69 -8.31
C VAL A 204 -8.78 -19.35 -6.82
N GLY A 205 -8.10 -18.28 -6.41
CA GLY A 205 -8.17 -17.79 -5.02
C GLY A 205 -9.36 -16.87 -4.72
N PHE A 206 -10.13 -16.47 -5.74
CA PHE A 206 -11.22 -15.49 -5.61
C PHE A 206 -12.58 -16.15 -5.84
N VAL A 207 -13.05 -16.86 -4.82
CA VAL A 207 -14.22 -17.75 -4.90
C VAL A 207 -15.49 -17.14 -4.31
N VAL A 208 -15.34 -16.14 -3.43
CA VAL A 208 -16.43 -15.48 -2.71
C VAL A 208 -16.07 -14.00 -2.57
N ALA A 209 -16.47 -13.23 -3.57
CA ALA A 209 -16.30 -11.79 -3.59
C ALA A 209 -17.50 -11.11 -4.25
N GLU A 210 -17.88 -9.93 -3.79
CA GLU A 210 -18.94 -9.11 -4.41
C GLU A 210 -18.75 -8.94 -5.92
N ARG A 211 -17.49 -8.80 -6.36
CA ARG A 211 -17.14 -8.69 -7.78
C ARG A 211 -17.54 -9.90 -8.64
N VAL A 212 -17.62 -11.09 -8.04
CA VAL A 212 -18.06 -12.32 -8.71
C VAL A 212 -19.59 -12.32 -8.86
N LEU A 213 -20.31 -11.59 -8.00
CA LEU A 213 -21.76 -11.58 -7.94
C LEU A 213 -22.43 -10.50 -8.81
N TYR A 214 -21.69 -9.56 -9.41
CA TYR A 214 -22.28 -8.50 -10.23
C TYR A 214 -23.16 -9.04 -11.38
N ILE A 215 -22.61 -9.87 -12.27
CA ILE A 215 -23.38 -10.43 -13.39
C ILE A 215 -24.44 -11.43 -12.91
N PRO A 216 -24.13 -12.35 -11.96
CA PRO A 216 -25.15 -13.21 -11.38
C PRO A 216 -26.33 -12.48 -10.74
N SER A 217 -26.10 -11.33 -10.10
CA SER A 217 -27.17 -10.52 -9.50
C SER A 217 -28.13 -9.96 -10.56
N MET A 218 -27.64 -9.60 -11.75
CA MET A 218 -28.50 -9.19 -12.87
C MET A 218 -29.39 -10.35 -13.33
N GLY A 219 -28.81 -11.54 -13.49
CA GLY A 219 -29.57 -12.75 -13.82
C GLY A 219 -30.63 -13.08 -12.77
N PHE A 220 -30.27 -12.98 -11.49
CA PHE A 220 -31.18 -13.19 -10.38
C PHE A 220 -32.36 -12.19 -10.40
N CYS A 221 -32.10 -10.90 -10.58
CA CYS A 221 -33.15 -9.87 -10.64
C CYS A 221 -34.11 -10.11 -11.81
N LEU A 222 -33.59 -10.48 -12.98
CA LEU A 222 -34.40 -10.82 -14.15
C LEU A 222 -35.27 -12.06 -13.88
N LEU A 223 -34.69 -13.10 -13.25
CA LEU A 223 -35.42 -14.33 -12.92
C LEU A 223 -36.55 -14.08 -11.92
N VAL A 224 -36.30 -13.27 -10.87
CA VAL A 224 -37.32 -12.85 -9.92
C VAL A 224 -38.43 -12.08 -10.63
N ALA A 225 -38.11 -11.11 -11.49
CA ALA A 225 -39.11 -10.34 -12.22
C ALA A 225 -39.99 -11.22 -13.13
N VAL A 226 -39.39 -12.16 -13.87
CA VAL A 226 -40.13 -13.12 -14.71
C VAL A 226 -40.97 -14.08 -13.89
N GLY A 227 -40.45 -14.56 -12.75
CA GLY A 227 -41.17 -15.42 -11.81
C GLY A 227 -42.39 -14.71 -11.23
N MET A 228 -42.23 -13.47 -10.78
CA MET A 228 -43.31 -12.63 -10.27
C MET A 228 -44.40 -12.38 -11.31
N ARG A 229 -44.02 -12.02 -12.55
CA ARG A 229 -44.95 -11.87 -13.68
C ARG A 229 -45.69 -13.18 -13.98
N SER A 230 -44.96 -14.28 -13.99
CA SER A 230 -45.49 -15.62 -14.24
C SER A 230 -46.53 -16.05 -13.22
N LEU A 231 -46.32 -15.72 -11.94
CA LEU A 231 -47.28 -15.93 -10.86
C LEU A 231 -48.49 -15.00 -11.00
N TYR A 232 -48.27 -13.71 -11.26
CA TYR A 232 -49.34 -12.71 -11.39
C TYR A 232 -50.38 -13.09 -12.45
N VAL A 233 -49.93 -13.59 -13.61
CA VAL A 233 -50.80 -14.02 -14.72
C VAL A 233 -51.55 -15.31 -14.38
N ARG A 234 -50.91 -16.26 -13.69
CA ARG A 234 -51.49 -17.57 -13.34
C ARG A 234 -52.48 -17.51 -12.18
N VAL A 235 -52.37 -16.50 -11.31
CA VAL A 235 -53.27 -16.32 -10.17
C VAL A 235 -54.61 -15.72 -10.66
N PRO A 236 -55.74 -16.41 -10.47
CA PRO A 236 -57.04 -15.95 -11.00
C PRO A 236 -57.72 -14.93 -10.09
N ARG A 237 -57.50 -14.98 -8.76
CA ARG A 237 -58.19 -14.11 -7.80
C ARG A 237 -57.48 -12.76 -7.64
N ARG A 238 -58.25 -11.67 -7.71
CA ARG A 238 -57.75 -10.29 -7.57
C ARG A 238 -57.06 -10.04 -6.22
N GLY A 239 -57.59 -10.58 -5.12
CA GLY A 239 -56.98 -10.44 -3.79
C GLY A 239 -55.55 -11.00 -3.71
N TYR A 240 -55.31 -12.20 -4.25
CA TYR A 240 -53.96 -12.78 -4.29
C TYR A 240 -52.99 -12.01 -5.20
N ARG A 241 -53.48 -11.38 -6.28
CA ARG A 241 -52.65 -10.48 -7.10
C ARG A 241 -52.22 -9.24 -6.32
N THR A 242 -53.11 -8.66 -5.52
CA THR A 242 -52.79 -7.53 -4.64
C THR A 242 -51.77 -7.93 -3.58
N VAL A 243 -51.94 -9.10 -2.94
CA VAL A 243 -50.97 -9.64 -1.99
C VAL A 243 -49.61 -9.84 -2.66
N LEU A 244 -49.58 -10.44 -3.85
CA LEU A 244 -48.35 -10.68 -4.62
C LEU A 244 -47.60 -9.37 -4.92
N LEU A 245 -48.31 -8.34 -5.39
CA LEU A 245 -47.74 -7.02 -5.63
C LEU A 245 -47.25 -6.36 -4.33
N GLY A 246 -48.00 -6.49 -3.24
CA GLY A 246 -47.61 -6.02 -1.91
C GLY A 246 -46.31 -6.69 -1.43
N CYS A 247 -46.20 -8.01 -1.57
CA CYS A 247 -44.98 -8.76 -1.24
C CYS A 247 -43.80 -8.33 -2.10
N SER A 248 -43.98 -8.10 -3.41
CA SER A 248 -42.91 -7.57 -4.27
C SER A 248 -42.47 -6.17 -3.86
N ALA A 249 -43.41 -5.27 -3.58
CA ALA A 249 -43.11 -3.93 -3.12
C ALA A 249 -42.36 -3.96 -1.78
N ALA A 250 -42.80 -4.80 -0.83
CA ALA A 250 -42.13 -5.02 0.44
C ALA A 250 -40.70 -5.56 0.26
N LEU A 251 -40.49 -6.50 -0.66
CA LEU A 251 -39.16 -7.04 -0.96
C LEU A 251 -38.23 -5.96 -1.54
N VAL A 252 -38.70 -5.16 -2.50
CA VAL A 252 -37.93 -4.03 -3.07
C VAL A 252 -37.60 -3.00 -1.99
N LEU A 253 -38.57 -2.64 -1.14
CA LEU A 253 -38.35 -1.71 -0.03
C LEU A 253 -37.34 -2.26 0.98
N MET A 254 -37.46 -3.53 1.36
CA MET A 254 -36.54 -4.18 2.29
C MET A 254 -35.11 -4.19 1.76
N PHE A 255 -34.90 -4.59 0.50
CA PHE A 255 -33.57 -4.54 -0.12
C PHE A 255 -33.08 -3.10 -0.31
N GLY A 256 -33.96 -2.15 -0.63
CA GLY A 256 -33.62 -0.72 -0.68
C GLY A 256 -33.13 -0.17 0.65
N VAL A 257 -33.82 -0.51 1.75
CA VAL A 257 -33.39 -0.15 3.12
C VAL A 257 -32.07 -0.82 3.47
N ARG A 258 -31.88 -2.11 3.14
CA ARG A 258 -30.60 -2.80 3.36
C ARG A 258 -29.46 -2.12 2.60
N THR A 259 -29.68 -1.70 1.36
CA THR A 259 -28.69 -0.94 0.58
C THR A 259 -28.36 0.39 1.26
N MET A 260 -29.35 1.15 1.73
CA MET A 260 -29.11 2.40 2.47
C MET A 260 -28.31 2.18 3.75
N LEU A 261 -28.60 1.11 4.51
CA LEU A 261 -27.83 0.75 5.69
C LEU A 261 -26.40 0.36 5.32
N ARG A 262 -26.22 -0.47 4.30
CA ARG A 262 -24.89 -0.91 3.83
C ARG A 262 -24.04 0.26 3.33
N ASN A 263 -24.64 1.27 2.70
CA ASN A 263 -23.92 2.47 2.27
C ASN A 263 -23.22 3.21 3.43
N ARG A 264 -23.65 3.01 4.69
CA ARG A 264 -22.95 3.56 5.86
C ARG A 264 -21.59 2.91 6.10
N ASP A 265 -21.47 1.60 5.84
CA ASP A 265 -20.21 0.85 5.96
C ASP A 265 -19.21 1.36 4.90
N TRP A 266 -19.69 1.65 3.69
CA TRP A 266 -18.88 2.13 2.56
C TRP A 266 -18.58 3.62 2.58
N ARG A 267 -18.99 4.35 3.63
CA ARG A 267 -18.82 5.80 3.70
C ARG A 267 -17.36 6.23 3.70
N ASN A 268 -16.49 5.46 4.36
CA ASN A 268 -15.05 5.67 4.40
C ASN A 268 -14.33 4.36 4.78
N GLU A 269 -13.01 4.34 4.63
CA GLU A 269 -12.17 3.16 4.87
C GLU A 269 -12.27 2.65 6.33
N GLU A 270 -12.37 3.55 7.30
CA GLU A 270 -12.45 3.20 8.72
C GLU A 270 -13.73 2.42 9.02
N MET A 271 -14.88 2.91 8.56
CA MET A 271 -16.19 2.25 8.72
C MET A 271 -16.23 0.93 7.98
N LEU A 272 -15.62 0.86 6.79
CA LEU A 272 -15.55 -0.36 6.00
C LEU A 272 -14.79 -1.44 6.76
N TYR A 273 -13.59 -1.14 7.27
CA TYR A 273 -12.83 -2.14 8.04
C TYR A 273 -13.46 -2.45 9.39
N LYS A 274 -14.09 -1.48 10.07
CA LYS A 274 -14.88 -1.74 11.29
C LYS A 274 -16.01 -2.74 11.02
N SER A 275 -16.75 -2.58 9.92
CA SER A 275 -17.79 -3.52 9.51
C SER A 275 -17.21 -4.89 9.12
N GLY A 276 -15.95 -4.99 8.70
CA GLY A 276 -15.30 -6.26 8.38
C GLY A 276 -14.84 -7.09 9.59
N ILE A 277 -14.80 -6.50 10.80
CA ILE A 277 -14.19 -7.13 11.99
C ILE A 277 -14.88 -8.44 12.35
N TYR A 278 -16.20 -8.54 12.26
CA TYR A 278 -16.91 -9.75 12.67
C TYR A 278 -16.74 -10.91 11.67
N VAL A 279 -16.33 -10.64 10.43
CA VAL A 279 -16.15 -11.67 9.38
C VAL A 279 -14.70 -12.11 9.29
N ASN A 280 -13.76 -11.16 9.29
CA ASN A 280 -12.33 -11.44 9.23
C ASN A 280 -11.57 -10.55 10.22
N PRO A 281 -11.65 -10.85 11.53
CA PRO A 281 -11.12 -9.97 12.57
C PRO A 281 -9.65 -9.61 12.37
N ALA A 282 -8.80 -10.61 12.12
CA ALA A 282 -7.35 -10.41 12.01
C ALA A 282 -6.98 -9.44 10.88
N LYS A 283 -7.54 -9.62 9.68
CA LYS A 283 -7.25 -8.77 8.52
C LYS A 283 -7.93 -7.40 8.62
N ALA A 284 -9.16 -7.36 9.13
CA ALA A 284 -9.93 -6.12 9.30
C ALA A 284 -9.28 -5.20 10.34
N TRP A 285 -8.92 -5.73 11.52
CA TRP A 285 -8.18 -4.97 12.53
C TRP A 285 -6.83 -4.47 12.01
N GLY A 286 -6.11 -5.30 11.26
CA GLY A 286 -4.82 -4.91 10.69
C GLY A 286 -4.92 -3.76 9.70
N ASN A 287 -5.90 -3.82 8.81
CA ASN A 287 -6.17 -2.74 7.87
C ASN A 287 -6.71 -1.48 8.56
N LEU A 288 -7.58 -1.64 9.58
CA LEU A 288 -8.06 -0.54 10.40
C LEU A 288 -6.89 0.18 11.10
N GLY A 289 -5.89 -0.56 11.61
CA GLY A 289 -4.67 0.02 12.16
C GLY A 289 -3.90 0.88 11.16
N ASN A 290 -3.78 0.43 9.91
CA ASN A 290 -3.14 1.22 8.85
C ASN A 290 -3.90 2.54 8.59
N VAL A 291 -5.24 2.47 8.51
CA VAL A 291 -6.10 3.66 8.30
C VAL A 291 -5.97 4.64 9.46
N LEU A 292 -6.04 4.16 10.70
CA LEU A 292 -5.92 4.98 11.91
C LEU A 292 -4.53 5.64 12.02
N LYS A 293 -3.47 4.89 11.67
CA LYS A 293 -2.11 5.45 11.59
C LYS A 293 -2.04 6.60 10.59
N ASN A 294 -2.59 6.42 9.38
CA ASN A 294 -2.59 7.46 8.35
C ASN A 294 -3.41 8.71 8.74
N GLN A 295 -4.39 8.56 9.63
CA GLN A 295 -5.16 9.66 10.21
C GLN A 295 -4.44 10.34 11.39
N GLY A 296 -3.26 9.85 11.82
CA GLY A 296 -2.53 10.35 12.98
C GLY A 296 -3.07 9.88 14.35
N LYS A 297 -4.02 8.94 14.37
CA LYS A 297 -4.58 8.36 15.62
C LYS A 297 -3.70 7.21 16.11
N MET A 298 -2.54 7.55 16.66
CA MET A 298 -1.47 6.60 16.96
C MET A 298 -1.89 5.55 18.00
N GLU A 299 -2.60 5.94 19.06
CA GLU A 299 -3.04 5.04 20.13
C GLU A 299 -4.09 4.03 19.63
N GLU A 300 -5.07 4.51 18.85
CA GLU A 300 -6.10 3.63 18.27
C GLU A 300 -5.49 2.68 17.24
N ALA A 301 -4.50 3.14 16.46
CA ALA A 301 -3.76 2.30 15.51
C ALA A 301 -2.98 1.19 16.24
N GLU A 302 -2.32 1.53 17.35
CA GLU A 302 -1.61 0.55 18.18
C GLU A 302 -2.56 -0.53 18.68
N GLN A 303 -3.71 -0.12 19.24
CA GLN A 303 -4.72 -1.05 19.74
C GLN A 303 -5.28 -1.93 18.61
N ALA A 304 -5.51 -1.37 17.43
CA ALA A 304 -5.98 -2.11 16.27
C ALA A 304 -4.96 -3.18 15.82
N TYR A 305 -3.66 -2.86 15.74
CA TYR A 305 -2.63 -3.86 15.44
C TYR A 305 -2.54 -4.93 16.52
N ARG A 306 -2.61 -4.57 17.80
CA ARG A 306 -2.63 -5.53 18.91
C ARG A 306 -3.84 -6.46 18.83
N ASN A 307 -5.03 -5.93 18.50
CA ASN A 307 -6.22 -6.74 18.27
C ASN A 307 -6.04 -7.70 17.08
N ALA A 308 -5.47 -7.24 15.96
CA ALA A 308 -5.17 -8.11 14.83
C ALA A 308 -4.28 -9.29 15.25
N LEU A 309 -3.23 -9.01 16.03
CA LEU A 309 -2.29 -10.01 16.55
C LEU A 309 -2.88 -10.90 17.64
N TYR A 310 -3.88 -10.43 18.38
CA TYR A 310 -4.67 -11.25 19.30
C TYR A 310 -5.43 -12.36 18.55
N TYR A 311 -6.11 -12.00 17.45
CA TYR A 311 -6.79 -12.98 16.60
C TYR A 311 -5.83 -13.87 15.82
N ARG A 312 -4.69 -13.33 15.37
CA ARG A 312 -3.67 -14.10 14.65
C ARG A 312 -2.25 -13.60 14.94
N ARG A 313 -1.55 -14.34 15.80
CA ARG A 313 -0.24 -13.94 16.35
C ARG A 313 0.91 -13.89 15.34
N ASN A 314 0.83 -14.65 14.25
CA ASN A 314 1.92 -14.82 13.27
C ASN A 314 1.81 -13.91 12.03
N MET A 315 1.12 -12.77 12.16
CA MET A 315 1.01 -11.80 11.06
C MET A 315 2.25 -10.92 10.95
N ALA A 316 3.25 -11.36 10.17
CA ALA A 316 4.52 -10.63 10.00
C ALA A 316 4.32 -9.16 9.55
N ASP A 317 3.38 -8.90 8.65
CA ASP A 317 3.04 -7.53 8.19
C ASP A 317 2.55 -6.66 9.36
N MET A 318 1.74 -7.21 10.28
CA MET A 318 1.20 -6.46 11.44
C MET A 318 2.21 -6.29 12.55
N LEU A 319 3.04 -7.31 12.81
CA LEU A 319 4.16 -7.21 13.74
C LEU A 319 5.14 -6.12 13.28
N TYR A 320 5.45 -6.07 11.98
CA TYR A 320 6.29 -5.04 11.38
C TYR A 320 5.66 -3.64 11.50
N ASN A 321 4.38 -3.49 11.15
CA ASN A 321 3.69 -2.20 11.22
C ASN A 321 3.55 -1.67 12.66
N LEU A 322 3.32 -2.57 13.63
CA LEU A 322 3.33 -2.23 15.05
C LEU A 322 4.72 -1.79 15.50
N GLY A 323 5.79 -2.47 15.04
CA GLY A 323 7.16 -2.05 15.28
C GLY A 323 7.47 -0.65 14.75
N LEU A 324 7.04 -0.33 13.52
CA LEU A 324 7.16 1.01 12.93
C LEU A 324 6.47 2.07 13.78
N LEU A 325 5.22 1.81 14.18
CA LEU A 325 4.42 2.73 14.99
C LEU A 325 5.09 3.00 16.35
N LEU A 326 5.60 1.96 17.01
CA LEU A 326 6.29 2.08 18.30
C LEU A 326 7.62 2.83 18.19
N GLN A 327 8.33 2.65 17.07
CA GLN A 327 9.56 3.39 16.80
C GLN A 327 9.28 4.89 16.60
N GLU A 328 8.21 5.24 15.86
CA GLU A 328 7.74 6.62 15.70
C GLU A 328 7.32 7.23 17.05
N ASN A 329 6.70 6.45 17.94
CA ASN A 329 6.33 6.86 19.30
C ASN A 329 7.50 6.81 20.31
N SER A 330 8.75 6.85 19.86
CA SER A 330 9.95 6.88 20.73
C SER A 330 10.07 5.69 21.71
N LYS A 331 9.55 4.51 21.34
CA LYS A 331 9.69 3.24 22.07
C LYS A 331 10.56 2.23 21.29
N PRO A 332 11.84 2.53 21.02
CA PRO A 332 12.68 1.73 20.13
C PRO A 332 12.96 0.31 20.64
N SER A 333 12.99 0.10 21.96
CA SER A 333 13.20 -1.23 22.56
C SER A 333 12.01 -2.16 22.34
N GLU A 334 10.78 -1.64 22.41
CA GLU A 334 9.57 -2.41 22.12
C GLU A 334 9.43 -2.66 20.61
N ALA A 335 9.74 -1.65 19.78
CA ALA A 335 9.79 -1.81 18.33
C ALA A 335 10.74 -2.94 17.91
N LEU A 336 11.93 -3.01 18.51
CA LEU A 336 12.90 -4.07 18.25
C LEU A 336 12.35 -5.46 18.56
N HIS A 337 11.57 -5.62 19.64
CA HIS A 337 10.92 -6.88 19.97
C HIS A 337 9.95 -7.31 18.85
N TYR A 338 9.10 -6.40 18.40
CA TYR A 338 8.12 -6.70 17.34
C TYR A 338 8.77 -6.93 15.98
N TYR A 339 9.85 -6.24 15.63
CA TYR A 339 10.61 -6.56 14.41
C TYR A 339 11.21 -7.97 14.46
N LYS A 340 11.77 -8.40 15.60
CA LYS A 340 12.28 -9.76 15.77
C LYS A 340 11.16 -10.80 15.64
N LEU A 341 9.97 -10.54 16.19
CA LEU A 341 8.80 -11.40 15.99
C LEU A 341 8.35 -11.46 14.52
N ALA A 342 8.40 -10.32 13.81
CA ALA A 342 8.07 -10.25 12.39
C ALA A 342 9.03 -11.10 11.56
N ILE A 343 10.34 -11.02 11.85
CA ILE A 343 11.38 -11.86 11.25
C ILE A 343 11.13 -13.33 11.56
N GLY A 344 10.82 -13.69 12.81
CA GLY A 344 10.50 -15.06 13.19
C GLY A 344 9.26 -15.62 12.47
N SER A 345 8.27 -14.75 12.17
CA SER A 345 7.07 -15.13 11.42
C SER A 345 7.29 -15.21 9.92
N ARG A 346 8.14 -14.35 9.36
CA ARG A 346 8.53 -14.34 7.94
C ARG A 346 10.01 -13.97 7.79
N PRO A 347 10.90 -14.98 7.73
CA PRO A 347 12.35 -14.76 7.63
C PRO A 347 12.79 -14.02 6.36
N THR A 348 11.96 -13.96 5.32
CA THR A 348 12.23 -13.26 4.06
C THR A 348 11.86 -11.77 4.08
N LEU A 349 11.38 -11.24 5.21
CA LEU A 349 10.96 -9.84 5.35
C LEU A 349 12.14 -8.89 5.54
N ALA A 350 12.84 -8.54 4.45
CA ALA A 350 14.02 -7.68 4.46
C ALA A 350 13.80 -6.32 5.17
N SER A 351 12.61 -5.71 5.04
CA SER A 351 12.30 -4.43 5.70
C SER A 351 12.33 -4.52 7.23
N ALA A 352 12.02 -5.68 7.83
CA ALA A 352 12.11 -5.88 9.26
C ALA A 352 13.57 -5.99 9.73
N TYR A 353 14.46 -6.60 8.94
CA TYR A 353 15.90 -6.61 9.23
C TYR A 353 16.50 -5.21 9.12
N LEU A 354 16.15 -4.46 8.07
CA LEU A 354 16.58 -3.07 7.89
C LEU A 354 16.30 -2.24 9.14
N ASN A 355 15.05 -2.24 9.61
CA ASN A 355 14.67 -1.44 10.77
C ASN A 355 15.27 -1.99 12.08
N THR A 356 15.42 -3.31 12.21
CA THR A 356 16.14 -3.93 13.34
C THR A 356 17.57 -3.42 13.43
N GLY A 357 18.29 -3.43 12.30
CA GLY A 357 19.68 -2.97 12.22
C GLY A 357 19.82 -1.48 12.50
N ILE A 358 18.91 -0.63 11.99
CA ILE A 358 18.89 0.81 12.28
C ILE A 358 18.69 1.06 13.78
N VAL A 359 17.74 0.37 14.42
CA VAL A 359 17.49 0.52 15.86
C VAL A 359 18.70 0.05 16.68
N GLN A 360 19.33 -1.06 16.29
CA GLN A 360 20.55 -1.55 16.95
C GLN A 360 21.72 -0.57 16.82
N MET A 361 21.92 -0.01 15.63
CA MET A 361 22.96 1.00 15.36
C MET A 361 22.75 2.25 16.23
N ASN A 362 21.52 2.77 16.28
CA ASN A 362 21.17 3.92 17.12
C ASN A 362 21.33 3.66 18.63
N GLN A 363 21.23 2.41 19.06
CA GLN A 363 21.47 1.99 20.44
C GLN A 363 22.95 1.63 20.72
N GLY A 364 23.86 1.88 19.77
CA GLY A 364 25.29 1.61 19.90
C GLY A 364 25.68 0.12 19.80
N ARG A 365 24.74 -0.77 19.47
CA ARG A 365 25.01 -2.22 19.29
C ARG A 365 25.48 -2.50 17.87
N LEU A 366 26.67 -1.99 17.55
CA LEU A 366 27.22 -1.96 16.19
C LEU A 366 27.43 -3.37 15.60
N GLU A 367 27.95 -4.32 16.39
CA GLU A 367 28.19 -5.69 15.92
C GLU A 367 26.88 -6.45 15.62
N GLU A 368 25.84 -6.24 16.42
CA GLU A 368 24.53 -6.82 16.13
C GLU A 368 23.90 -6.21 14.88
N ALA A 369 24.02 -4.89 14.71
CA ALA A 369 23.54 -4.19 13.52
C ALA A 369 24.25 -4.70 12.26
N LYS A 370 25.59 -4.85 12.30
CA LYS A 370 26.41 -5.42 11.22
C LYS A 370 25.90 -6.81 10.81
N ARG A 371 25.72 -7.72 11.77
CA ARG A 371 25.19 -9.07 11.51
C ARG A 371 23.79 -9.03 10.90
N THR A 372 22.91 -8.19 11.41
CA THR A 372 21.53 -8.05 10.92
C THR A 372 21.49 -7.55 9.48
N PHE A 373 22.32 -6.56 9.12
CA PHE A 373 22.41 -6.07 7.74
C PHE A 373 23.02 -7.10 6.79
N LEU A 374 24.02 -7.89 7.23
CA LEU A 374 24.55 -9.00 6.44
C LEU A 374 23.47 -10.06 6.18
N THR A 375 22.76 -10.50 7.23
CA THR A 375 21.65 -11.45 7.06
C THR A 375 20.58 -10.92 6.10
N CYS A 376 20.26 -9.62 6.17
CA CYS A 376 19.35 -8.96 5.24
C CYS A 376 19.83 -9.04 3.78
N ALA A 377 21.14 -8.85 3.55
CA ALA A 377 21.73 -8.86 2.21
C ALA A 377 21.74 -10.24 1.54
N ASP A 378 21.70 -11.31 2.36
CA ASP A 378 21.74 -12.71 1.94
C ASP A 378 20.35 -13.35 1.81
N ILE A 379 19.26 -12.60 2.05
CA ILE A 379 17.91 -13.15 1.92
C ILE A 379 17.64 -13.52 0.44
N PRO A 380 17.11 -14.73 0.15
CA PRO A 380 16.78 -15.12 -1.23
C PRO A 380 15.69 -14.25 -1.87
N ASP A 381 15.88 -13.93 -3.15
CA ASP A 381 14.97 -13.13 -3.98
C ASP A 381 13.80 -13.94 -4.59
N GLU A 382 13.65 -15.21 -4.24
CA GLU A 382 12.71 -16.14 -4.89
C GLU A 382 11.32 -16.17 -4.24
N ASN A 383 10.27 -16.25 -5.07
CA ASN A 383 8.88 -16.42 -4.65
C ASN A 383 8.38 -15.39 -3.61
N LEU A 384 8.91 -14.17 -3.67
CA LEU A 384 8.57 -13.10 -2.75
C LEU A 384 7.21 -12.47 -3.08
N LYS A 385 6.45 -12.13 -2.03
CA LYS A 385 5.17 -11.39 -2.14
C LYS A 385 5.34 -10.02 -2.79
N ASP A 386 6.45 -9.35 -2.51
CA ASP A 386 6.82 -8.06 -3.11
C ASP A 386 8.34 -8.01 -3.38
N PRO A 387 8.79 -8.45 -4.57
CA PRO A 387 10.21 -8.46 -4.94
C PRO A 387 10.84 -7.07 -5.01
N HIS A 388 10.05 -6.03 -5.30
CA HIS A 388 10.55 -4.67 -5.47
C HIS A 388 10.85 -4.00 -4.13
N ALA A 389 9.92 -4.11 -3.18
CA ALA A 389 10.14 -3.63 -1.81
C ALA A 389 11.28 -4.41 -1.13
N HIS A 390 11.36 -5.72 -1.39
CA HIS A 390 12.44 -6.56 -0.92
C HIS A 390 13.81 -6.04 -1.39
N LYS A 391 14.02 -5.94 -2.71
CA LYS A 391 15.29 -5.45 -3.28
C LYS A 391 15.67 -4.06 -2.76
N SER A 392 14.68 -3.16 -2.64
CA SER A 392 14.92 -1.82 -2.09
C SER A 392 15.36 -1.86 -0.63
N SER A 393 14.81 -2.78 0.17
CA SER A 393 15.20 -2.99 1.57
C SER A 393 16.59 -3.60 1.67
N VAL A 394 16.93 -4.57 0.81
CA VAL A 394 18.27 -5.17 0.71
C VAL A 394 19.32 -4.11 0.35
N THR A 395 19.07 -3.30 -0.67
CA THR A 395 19.97 -2.18 -1.02
C THR A 395 20.13 -1.20 0.13
N SER A 396 19.04 -0.92 0.88
CA SER A 396 19.10 -0.07 2.06
C SER A 396 19.88 -0.71 3.21
N CYS A 397 19.80 -2.02 3.40
CA CYS A 397 20.60 -2.76 4.38
C CYS A 397 22.10 -2.65 4.04
N LEU A 398 22.47 -2.87 2.77
CA LEU A 398 23.85 -2.73 2.31
C LEU A 398 24.35 -1.28 2.44
N TYR A 399 23.53 -0.30 2.09
CA TYR A 399 23.84 1.12 2.31
C TYR A 399 24.14 1.41 3.79
N ASN A 400 23.30 0.96 4.72
CA ASN A 400 23.52 1.19 6.16
C ASN A 400 24.71 0.38 6.71
N LEU A 401 24.97 -0.82 6.19
CA LEU A 401 26.16 -1.59 6.51
C LEU A 401 27.44 -0.87 6.08
N GLY A 402 27.48 -0.38 4.84
CA GLY A 402 28.61 0.42 4.35
C GLY A 402 28.80 1.70 5.16
N LYS A 403 27.71 2.36 5.58
CA LYS A 403 27.75 3.54 6.45
C LYS A 403 28.38 3.22 7.80
N LEU A 404 27.96 2.13 8.44
CA LEU A 404 28.52 1.67 9.70
C LEU A 404 30.02 1.32 9.58
N LEU A 405 30.44 0.70 8.47
CA LEU A 405 31.86 0.43 8.19
C LEU A 405 32.66 1.72 7.96
N HIS A 406 32.09 2.68 7.24
CA HIS A 406 32.69 3.99 7.00
C HIS A 406 32.95 4.75 8.31
N GLU A 407 31.95 4.77 9.20
CA GLU A 407 32.02 5.45 10.49
C GLU A 407 33.01 4.76 11.46
N THR A 408 33.17 3.44 11.37
CA THR A 408 34.16 2.69 12.16
C THR A 408 35.58 2.69 11.55
N GLY A 409 35.79 3.36 10.41
CA GLY A 409 37.11 3.52 9.80
C GLY A 409 37.48 2.47 8.74
N HIS A 410 36.64 1.46 8.50
CA HIS A 410 36.88 0.36 7.55
C HIS A 410 36.50 0.76 6.12
N GLN A 411 37.24 1.71 5.53
CA GLN A 411 36.87 2.35 4.26
C GLN A 411 36.84 1.40 3.06
N GLU A 412 37.77 0.45 2.98
CA GLU A 412 37.83 -0.49 1.85
C GLU A 412 36.66 -1.47 1.87
N GLU A 413 36.30 -2.00 3.04
CA GLU A 413 35.11 -2.82 3.25
C GLU A 413 33.83 -2.02 2.98
N ALA A 414 33.76 -0.76 3.42
CA ALA A 414 32.62 0.10 3.12
C ALA A 414 32.41 0.23 1.60
N LEU A 415 33.49 0.43 0.84
CA LEU A 415 33.42 0.52 -0.62
C LEU A 415 33.03 -0.80 -1.30
N SER A 416 33.46 -1.96 -0.79
CA SER A 416 33.05 -3.24 -1.35
C SER A 416 31.54 -3.45 -1.16
N VAL A 417 31.03 -3.16 0.04
CA VAL A 417 29.59 -3.24 0.37
C VAL A 417 28.77 -2.23 -0.46
N TYR A 418 29.25 -0.99 -0.62
CA TYR A 418 28.54 -0.02 -1.46
C TYR A 418 28.49 -0.45 -2.93
N LYS A 419 29.55 -1.04 -3.48
CA LYS A 419 29.54 -1.59 -4.84
C LYS A 419 28.53 -2.74 -4.98
N GLU A 420 28.43 -3.61 -3.98
CA GLU A 420 27.40 -4.64 -3.92
C GLU A 420 25.99 -4.03 -3.89
N ALA A 421 25.79 -2.96 -3.09
CA ALA A 421 24.52 -2.24 -3.02
C ALA A 421 24.10 -1.72 -4.42
N VAL A 422 25.05 -1.15 -5.17
CA VAL A 422 24.82 -0.68 -6.56
C VAL A 422 24.44 -1.83 -7.50
N GLN A 423 25.05 -3.01 -7.35
CA GLN A 423 24.73 -4.19 -8.18
C GLN A 423 23.33 -4.74 -7.90
N LYS A 424 22.90 -4.79 -6.63
CA LYS A 424 21.58 -5.30 -6.21
C LYS A 424 20.46 -4.25 -6.31
N MET A 425 20.80 -3.01 -6.59
CA MET A 425 19.89 -1.87 -6.62
C MET A 425 18.78 -2.02 -7.67
N PRO A 426 17.49 -1.94 -7.27
CA PRO A 426 16.39 -1.90 -8.24
C PRO A 426 16.30 -0.53 -8.91
N ARG A 427 15.75 -0.50 -10.14
CA ARG A 427 15.74 0.71 -11.00
C ARG A 427 15.04 1.93 -10.39
N GLN A 428 14.07 1.71 -9.51
CA GLN A 428 13.32 2.75 -8.81
C GLN A 428 14.00 3.26 -7.52
N PHE A 429 15.08 2.63 -7.08
CA PHE A 429 15.82 3.07 -5.89
C PHE A 429 16.51 4.41 -6.15
N ALA A 430 16.49 5.31 -5.18
CA ALA A 430 17.11 6.64 -5.30
C ALA A 430 18.58 6.59 -4.83
N PRO A 431 19.58 6.62 -5.74
CA PRO A 431 20.96 6.24 -5.41
C PRO A 431 21.82 7.37 -4.84
N GLN A 432 21.35 8.62 -4.85
CA GLN A 432 22.17 9.80 -4.55
C GLN A 432 22.89 9.72 -3.20
N SER A 433 22.24 9.21 -2.15
CA SER A 433 22.87 9.09 -0.83
C SER A 433 23.92 7.99 -0.80
N LEU A 434 23.71 6.89 -1.51
CA LEU A 434 24.69 5.82 -1.68
C LEU A 434 25.93 6.32 -2.44
N TYR A 435 25.74 7.02 -3.56
CA TYR A 435 26.84 7.62 -4.32
C TYR A 435 27.62 8.66 -3.52
N ASN A 436 26.94 9.52 -2.75
CA ASN A 436 27.62 10.46 -1.87
C ASN A 436 28.48 9.74 -0.82
N MET A 437 27.98 8.69 -0.18
CA MET A 437 28.75 7.92 0.80
C MET A 437 29.94 7.18 0.18
N MET A 438 29.81 6.69 -1.07
CA MET A 438 30.95 6.16 -1.82
C MET A 438 32.02 7.23 -2.01
N GLY A 439 31.62 8.44 -2.41
CA GLY A 439 32.53 9.58 -2.54
C GLY A 439 33.25 9.92 -1.23
N GLU A 440 32.53 9.93 -0.10
CA GLU A 440 33.13 10.16 1.23
C GLU A 440 34.14 9.06 1.61
N ALA A 441 33.84 7.80 1.33
CA ALA A 441 34.76 6.69 1.58
C ALA A 441 36.03 6.78 0.71
N TYR A 442 35.90 7.12 -0.57
CA TYR A 442 37.07 7.40 -1.44
C TYR A 442 37.88 8.60 -0.96
N MET A 443 37.21 9.65 -0.47
CA MET A 443 37.85 10.84 0.08
C MET A 443 38.69 10.52 1.32
N ARG A 444 38.19 9.66 2.22
CA ARG A 444 38.99 9.19 3.39
C ARG A 444 40.20 8.34 3.00
N LEU A 445 40.14 7.65 1.86
CA LEU A 445 41.28 6.92 1.29
C LEU A 445 42.22 7.81 0.46
N ASN A 446 41.99 9.14 0.45
CA ASN A 446 42.72 10.11 -0.36
C ASN A 446 42.67 9.86 -1.88
N LYS A 447 41.63 9.16 -2.36
CA LYS A 447 41.36 8.87 -3.77
C LYS A 447 40.46 9.95 -4.36
N LEU A 448 41.04 11.13 -4.60
CA LEU A 448 40.30 12.36 -4.87
C LEU A 448 39.55 12.37 -6.22
N GLU A 449 40.07 11.68 -7.25
CA GLU A 449 39.40 11.61 -8.55
C GLU A 449 38.14 10.75 -8.51
N GLU A 450 38.23 9.58 -7.87
CA GLU A 450 37.11 8.68 -7.65
C GLU A 450 36.05 9.31 -6.76
N ALA A 451 36.47 10.01 -5.69
CA ALA A 451 35.56 10.79 -4.85
C ALA A 451 34.78 11.80 -5.69
N GLY A 452 35.48 12.57 -6.54
CA GLY A 452 34.86 13.55 -7.43
C GLY A 452 33.91 12.93 -8.45
N HIS A 453 34.23 11.75 -8.99
CA HIS A 453 33.32 11.00 -9.85
C HIS A 453 32.01 10.68 -9.15
N TRP A 454 32.06 10.08 -7.96
CA TRP A 454 30.86 9.67 -7.23
C TRP A 454 30.02 10.84 -6.72
N TYR A 455 30.63 11.96 -6.33
CA TYR A 455 29.88 13.17 -6.01
C TYR A 455 29.12 13.73 -7.23
N ARG A 456 29.74 13.71 -8.41
CA ARG A 456 29.05 14.10 -9.66
C ARG A 456 27.93 13.12 -10.02
N GLU A 457 28.12 11.82 -9.85
CA GLU A 457 27.04 10.83 -10.04
C GLU A 457 25.88 11.04 -9.06
N SER A 458 26.17 11.38 -7.79
CA SER A 458 25.13 11.75 -6.84
C SER A 458 24.31 12.95 -7.31
N LEU A 459 24.96 14.00 -7.83
CA LEU A 459 24.29 15.21 -8.31
C LEU A 459 23.58 15.00 -9.65
N ARG A 460 24.07 14.08 -10.50
CA ARG A 460 23.35 13.64 -11.72
C ARG A 460 22.07 12.91 -11.37
N ALA A 461 22.10 12.04 -10.36
CA ALA A 461 20.93 11.32 -9.90
C ALA A 461 19.90 12.25 -9.22
N LYS A 462 20.38 13.21 -8.42
CA LYS A 462 19.54 14.19 -7.74
C LYS A 462 20.25 15.56 -7.66
N PRO A 463 19.94 16.51 -8.57
CA PRO A 463 20.62 17.81 -8.62
C PRO A 463 20.45 18.70 -7.38
N ASP A 464 19.38 18.50 -6.62
CA ASP A 464 19.06 19.19 -5.37
C ASP A 464 19.56 18.42 -4.12
N HIS A 465 20.45 17.43 -4.26
CA HIS A 465 20.98 16.66 -3.14
C HIS A 465 22.01 17.48 -2.33
N ILE A 466 21.54 18.14 -1.28
CA ILE A 466 22.32 19.03 -0.41
C ILE A 466 23.63 18.38 0.12
N PRO A 467 23.63 17.15 0.68
CA PRO A 467 24.86 16.53 1.14
C PRO A 467 25.94 16.44 0.06
N ALA A 468 25.57 16.15 -1.19
CA ALA A 468 26.52 16.05 -2.30
C ALA A 468 27.10 17.41 -2.73
N HIS A 469 26.32 18.50 -2.64
CA HIS A 469 26.86 19.85 -2.84
C HIS A 469 27.92 20.18 -1.77
N LEU A 470 27.64 19.87 -0.51
CA LEU A 470 28.55 20.13 0.60
C LEU A 470 29.85 19.30 0.51
N THR A 471 29.74 18.00 0.23
CA THR A 471 30.91 17.11 0.11
C THR A 471 31.73 17.40 -1.14
N TYR A 472 31.08 17.72 -2.27
CA TYR A 472 31.79 18.10 -3.49
C TYR A 472 32.48 19.47 -3.33
N GLY A 473 31.82 20.44 -2.69
CA GLY A 473 32.44 21.72 -2.33
C GLY A 473 33.70 21.54 -1.49
N LYS A 474 33.66 20.68 -0.47
CA LYS A 474 34.85 20.33 0.34
C LYS A 474 35.98 19.72 -0.51
N LEU A 475 35.65 18.79 -1.41
CA LEU A 475 36.64 18.19 -2.32
C LEU A 475 37.28 19.25 -3.24
N LEU A 476 36.49 20.17 -3.77
CA LEU A 476 36.98 21.25 -4.64
C LEU A 476 37.90 22.20 -3.87
N ALA A 477 37.57 22.53 -2.62
CA ALA A 477 38.41 23.33 -1.74
C ALA A 477 39.76 22.64 -1.49
N LEU A 478 39.76 21.34 -1.20
CA LEU A 478 40.99 20.53 -1.06
C LEU A 478 41.85 20.50 -2.32
N LYS A 479 41.22 20.54 -3.51
CA LYS A 479 41.91 20.63 -4.80
C LYS A 479 42.41 22.05 -5.14
N GLY A 480 42.16 23.05 -4.29
CA GLY A 480 42.50 24.44 -4.52
C GLY A 480 41.55 25.18 -5.47
N GLN A 481 40.43 24.57 -5.88
CA GLN A 481 39.42 25.16 -6.76
C GLN A 481 38.41 25.99 -5.95
N LYS A 482 38.92 27.00 -5.25
CA LYS A 482 38.22 27.78 -4.22
C LYS A 482 36.94 28.47 -4.72
N ALA A 483 37.02 29.15 -5.87
CA ALA A 483 35.87 29.85 -6.44
C ALA A 483 34.72 28.90 -6.84
N GLU A 484 35.05 27.69 -7.31
CA GLU A 484 34.03 26.68 -7.60
C GLU A 484 33.48 26.06 -6.31
N ALA A 485 34.33 25.76 -5.33
CA ALA A 485 33.92 25.24 -4.03
C ALA A 485 32.87 26.14 -3.36
N GLU A 486 33.11 27.45 -3.35
CA GLU A 486 32.19 28.45 -2.79
C GLU A 486 30.81 28.42 -3.45
N LYS A 487 30.74 28.24 -4.78
CA LYS A 487 29.46 28.11 -5.50
C LYS A 487 28.64 26.92 -4.97
N TYR A 488 29.27 25.79 -4.68
CA TYR A 488 28.58 24.61 -4.17
C TYR A 488 28.07 24.81 -2.74
N PHE A 489 28.83 25.46 -1.86
CA PHE A 489 28.37 25.81 -0.52
C PHE A 489 27.18 26.79 -0.56
N LEU A 490 27.27 27.84 -1.38
CA LEU A 490 26.17 28.78 -1.58
C LEU A 490 24.95 28.09 -2.20
N LYS A 491 25.15 27.14 -3.12
CA LYS A 491 24.05 26.37 -3.70
C LYS A 491 23.35 25.51 -2.65
N ALA A 492 24.09 24.88 -1.74
CA ALA A 492 23.52 24.12 -0.63
C ALA A 492 22.63 24.99 0.28
N ILE A 493 23.06 26.23 0.56
CA ILE A 493 22.27 27.22 1.32
C ILE A 493 21.03 27.66 0.54
N GLN A 494 21.15 27.89 -0.78
CA GLN A 494 20.01 28.26 -1.62
C GLN A 494 18.94 27.17 -1.70
N LEU A 495 19.36 25.89 -1.70
CA LEU A 495 18.44 24.75 -1.75
C LEU A 495 17.62 24.60 -0.45
N ASP A 496 18.23 24.89 0.70
CA ASP A 496 17.53 24.90 1.99
C ASP A 496 18.15 25.95 2.94
N PRO A 497 17.58 27.18 2.96
CA PRO A 497 18.05 28.26 3.83
C PRO A 497 17.78 28.02 5.32
N THR A 498 17.00 27.00 5.67
CA THR A 498 16.62 26.72 7.07
C THR A 498 17.55 25.71 7.74
N LYS A 499 18.49 25.13 6.99
CA LYS A 499 19.37 24.07 7.47
C LYS A 499 20.69 24.65 7.98
N GLY A 500 20.86 24.71 9.30
CA GLY A 500 22.05 25.26 9.96
C GLY A 500 23.36 24.57 9.54
N ASN A 501 23.31 23.27 9.28
CA ASN A 501 24.47 22.50 8.80
C ASN A 501 25.08 23.05 7.47
N CYS A 502 24.27 23.64 6.59
CA CYS A 502 24.79 24.25 5.35
C CYS A 502 25.68 25.47 5.65
N TYR A 503 25.23 26.33 6.57
CA TYR A 503 25.98 27.49 7.04
C TYR A 503 27.23 27.08 7.81
N MET A 504 27.14 26.04 8.65
CA MET A 504 28.30 25.51 9.36
C MET A 504 29.41 25.06 8.41
N HIS A 505 29.08 24.28 7.37
CA HIS A 505 30.08 23.83 6.42
C HIS A 505 30.63 24.96 5.54
N TYR A 506 29.82 25.95 5.19
CA TYR A 506 30.32 27.14 4.48
C TYR A 506 31.22 28.01 5.37
N GLY A 507 30.86 28.21 6.64
CA GLY A 507 31.70 28.92 7.61
C GLY A 507 33.04 28.24 7.83
N GLN A 508 33.07 26.90 7.86
CA GLN A 508 34.32 26.14 7.96
C GLN A 508 35.22 26.36 6.73
N PHE A 509 34.64 26.36 5.53
CA PHE A 509 35.36 26.72 4.31
C PHE A 509 35.90 28.16 4.36
N LEU A 510 35.13 29.13 4.85
CA LEU A 510 35.57 30.51 5.00
C LEU A 510 36.74 30.66 5.99
N LEU A 511 36.76 29.88 7.08
CA LEU A 511 37.91 29.84 7.99
C LEU A 511 39.18 29.34 7.28
N GLU A 512 39.08 28.27 6.50
CA GLU A 512 40.20 27.70 5.73
C GLU A 512 40.72 28.70 4.69
N GLU A 513 39.84 29.55 4.16
CA GLU A 513 40.17 30.66 3.26
C GLU A 513 40.65 31.93 3.98
N SER A 514 40.91 31.86 5.29
CA SER A 514 41.37 33.00 6.11
C SER A 514 40.39 34.19 6.09
N ARG A 515 39.08 33.92 6.02
CA ARG A 515 37.98 34.91 6.08
C ARG A 515 37.16 34.75 7.38
N PRO A 516 37.75 34.99 8.56
CA PRO A 516 37.14 34.57 9.82
C PRO A 516 35.91 35.39 10.25
N LEU A 517 35.82 36.67 9.86
CA LEU A 517 34.64 37.50 10.16
C LEU A 517 33.39 36.98 9.41
N GLU A 518 33.53 36.65 8.13
CA GLU A 518 32.42 36.07 7.35
C GLU A 518 32.05 34.67 7.86
N ALA A 519 33.05 33.90 8.30
CA ALA A 519 32.79 32.62 8.96
C ALA A 519 31.96 32.79 10.25
N ALA A 520 32.20 33.86 11.03
CA ALA A 520 31.42 34.17 12.22
C ALA A 520 29.95 34.53 11.89
N ASP A 521 29.70 35.24 10.80
CA ASP A 521 28.32 35.50 10.33
C ASP A 521 27.59 34.21 9.98
N MET A 522 28.29 33.27 9.31
CA MET A 522 27.73 31.95 9.01
C MET A 522 27.52 31.11 10.27
N ALA A 523 28.45 31.18 11.22
CA ALA A 523 28.34 30.52 12.52
C ALA A 523 27.12 30.99 13.31
N GLU A 524 26.86 32.30 13.30
CA GLU A 524 25.69 32.86 13.97
C GLU A 524 24.40 32.29 13.39
N ARG A 525 24.26 32.31 12.06
CA ARG A 525 23.09 31.74 11.37
C ARG A 525 22.94 30.25 11.65
N ALA A 526 24.03 29.49 11.58
CA ALA A 526 24.02 28.05 11.85
C ALA A 526 23.49 27.74 13.26
N ALA A 527 24.00 28.45 14.28
CA ALA A 527 23.63 28.23 15.67
C ALA A 527 22.25 28.80 16.05
N GLN A 528 21.73 29.78 15.29
CA GLN A 528 20.34 30.25 15.42
C GLN A 528 19.35 29.21 14.90
N LEU A 529 19.64 28.60 13.75
CA LEU A 529 18.79 27.59 13.11
C LEU A 529 18.80 26.27 13.90
N ASP A 530 19.99 25.73 14.18
CA ASP A 530 20.15 24.40 14.82
C ASP A 530 20.70 24.53 16.23
N SER A 531 19.94 25.24 17.07
CA SER A 531 20.42 25.70 18.37
C SER A 531 20.52 24.58 19.44
N GLY A 532 19.88 23.43 19.20
CA GLY A 532 19.97 22.23 20.04
C GLY A 532 21.05 21.25 19.63
N GLU A 533 21.69 21.45 18.47
CA GLU A 533 22.64 20.48 17.91
C GLU A 533 24.06 20.79 18.39
N PHE A 534 24.64 19.85 19.14
CA PHE A 534 25.95 20.05 19.77
C PHE A 534 27.04 20.38 18.73
N ASP A 535 27.11 19.65 17.63
CA ASP A 535 28.19 19.81 16.64
C ASP A 535 28.11 21.17 15.92
N VAL A 536 26.90 21.67 15.68
CA VAL A 536 26.67 23.01 15.09
C VAL A 536 27.08 24.10 16.07
N VAL A 537 26.61 24.02 17.32
CA VAL A 537 26.92 25.02 18.35
C VAL A 537 28.40 25.04 18.70
N PHE A 538 29.04 23.88 18.79
CA PHE A 538 30.46 23.75 19.09
C PHE A 538 31.34 24.27 17.94
N SER A 539 30.96 23.98 16.69
CA SER A 539 31.65 24.52 15.49
C SER A 539 31.50 26.04 15.39
N ALA A 540 30.30 26.56 15.69
CA ALA A 540 30.05 27.99 15.72
C ALA A 540 30.94 28.70 16.77
N ALA A 541 31.05 28.14 17.97
CA ALA A 541 31.95 28.65 19.01
C ALA A 541 33.41 28.72 18.55
N HIS A 542 33.87 27.69 17.83
CA HIS A 542 35.21 27.68 17.23
C HIS A 542 35.39 28.78 16.18
N MET A 543 34.40 29.00 15.31
CA MET A 543 34.43 30.08 14.31
C MET A 543 34.50 31.46 14.96
N PHE A 544 33.68 31.74 15.98
CA PHE A 544 33.76 33.00 16.73
C PHE A 544 35.13 33.18 17.39
N ARG A 545 35.72 32.11 17.94
CA ARG A 545 37.05 32.17 18.54
C ARG A 545 38.12 32.53 17.52
N GLN A 546 38.09 31.91 16.33
CA GLN A 546 39.03 32.21 15.25
C GLN A 546 38.85 33.65 14.71
N ALA A 547 37.63 34.18 14.77
CA ALA A 547 37.32 35.57 14.46
C ALA A 547 37.70 36.57 15.57
N SER A 548 38.31 36.12 16.66
CA SER A 548 38.62 36.93 17.86
C SER A 548 37.39 37.57 18.51
N LEU A 549 36.19 37.05 18.24
CA LEU A 549 34.92 37.47 18.85
C LEU A 549 34.71 36.72 20.17
N ASN A 550 35.58 36.99 21.15
CA ASN A 550 35.73 36.14 22.32
C ASN A 550 34.48 36.07 23.23
N GLN A 551 33.68 37.14 23.30
CA GLN A 551 32.42 37.13 24.05
C GLN A 551 31.37 36.21 23.41
N ALA A 552 31.26 36.23 22.08
CA ALA A 552 30.37 35.33 21.34
C ALA A 552 30.86 33.87 21.46
N ALA A 553 32.17 33.64 21.33
CA ALA A 553 32.77 32.33 21.52
C ALA A 553 32.49 31.77 22.92
N GLU A 554 32.61 32.57 23.98
CA GLU A 554 32.24 32.18 25.35
C GLU A 554 30.77 31.74 25.44
N LYS A 555 29.84 32.54 24.92
CA LYS A 555 28.41 32.22 24.91
C LYS A 555 28.14 30.86 24.27
N TYR A 556 28.70 30.60 23.08
CA TYR A 556 28.44 29.36 22.36
C TYR A 556 29.21 28.16 22.92
N TYR A 557 30.43 28.32 23.45
CA TYR A 557 31.10 27.25 24.19
C TYR A 557 30.35 26.88 25.47
N GLY A 558 29.81 27.87 26.19
CA GLY A 558 28.94 27.65 27.34
C GLY A 558 27.69 26.84 26.97
N ARG A 559 27.06 27.19 25.85
CA ARG A 559 25.93 26.42 25.30
C ARG A 559 26.32 25.00 24.91
N ALA A 560 27.47 24.80 24.25
CA ALA A 560 27.96 23.47 23.88
C ALA A 560 28.23 22.61 25.13
N ALA A 561 28.84 23.18 26.17
CA ALA A 561 29.06 22.51 27.45
C ALA A 561 27.74 22.16 28.15
N ASN A 562 26.70 22.99 28.05
CA ASN A 562 25.37 22.67 28.58
C ASN A 562 24.69 21.53 27.80
N LEU A 563 24.84 21.50 26.47
CA LEU A 563 24.29 20.43 25.62
C LEU A 563 24.96 19.08 25.87
N ARG A 564 26.28 19.07 26.11
CA ARG A 564 27.03 17.86 26.50
C ARG A 564 27.94 18.13 27.72
N PRO A 565 27.39 18.06 28.95
CA PRO A 565 28.12 18.39 30.19
C PRO A 565 29.33 17.50 30.49
N ASN A 566 29.38 16.32 29.88
CA ASN A 566 30.44 15.33 30.07
C ASN A 566 31.35 15.21 28.82
N TYR A 567 31.42 16.23 27.97
CA TYR A 567 32.30 16.25 26.80
C TYR A 567 33.57 17.07 27.09
N PRO A 568 34.73 16.43 27.29
CA PRO A 568 35.95 17.10 27.79
C PRO A 568 36.40 18.27 26.90
N ALA A 569 36.33 18.14 25.58
CA ALA A 569 36.78 19.17 24.67
C ALA A 569 35.88 20.42 24.69
N ALA A 570 34.59 20.31 25.02
CA ALA A 570 33.72 21.48 25.20
C ALA A 570 34.12 22.27 26.45
N LEU A 571 34.37 21.57 27.57
CA LEU A 571 34.81 22.17 28.82
C LEU A 571 36.21 22.79 28.72
N MET A 572 37.17 22.10 28.08
CA MET A 572 38.50 22.64 27.83
C MET A 572 38.44 23.94 27.02
N ASN A 573 37.69 23.95 25.92
CA ASN A 573 37.61 25.15 25.07
C ASN A 573 36.82 26.29 25.74
N LEU A 574 35.82 25.97 26.56
CA LEU A 574 35.15 26.95 27.42
C LEU A 574 36.13 27.54 28.45
N GLY A 575 36.93 26.70 29.11
CA GLY A 575 37.99 27.17 30.01
C GLY A 575 39.00 28.07 29.29
N ALA A 576 39.39 27.71 28.07
CA ALA A 576 40.31 28.52 27.26
C ALA A 576 39.75 29.89 26.88
N ILE A 577 38.48 29.98 26.50
CA ILE A 577 37.90 31.28 26.16
C ILE A 577 37.62 32.14 27.41
N LEU A 578 37.22 31.52 28.53
CA LEU A 578 37.08 32.21 29.82
C LEU A 578 38.41 32.77 30.32
N HIS A 579 39.50 32.00 30.15
CA HIS A 579 40.85 32.45 30.44
C HIS A 579 41.22 33.68 29.60
N LEU A 580 40.96 33.65 28.29
CA LEU A 580 41.18 34.81 27.40
C LEU A 580 40.32 36.03 27.76
N ASN A 581 39.11 35.82 28.27
CA ASN A 581 38.20 36.88 28.72
C ASN A 581 38.49 37.37 30.16
N GLY A 582 39.52 36.84 30.82
CA GLY A 582 39.91 37.24 32.18
C GLY A 582 39.05 36.66 33.31
N LYS A 583 38.13 35.73 33.01
CA LYS A 583 37.29 35.03 33.99
C LYS A 583 38.03 33.84 34.60
N LEU A 584 39.08 34.14 35.37
CA LEU A 584 40.10 33.16 35.74
C LEU A 584 39.56 32.01 36.61
N GLN A 585 38.71 32.29 37.60
CA GLN A 585 38.14 31.26 38.48
C GLN A 585 37.18 30.32 37.73
N GLU A 586 36.37 30.87 36.81
CA GLU A 586 35.48 30.05 35.96
C GLU A 586 36.29 29.20 34.97
N ALA A 587 37.38 29.76 34.43
CA ALA A 587 38.30 29.02 33.58
C ALA A 587 38.94 27.84 34.32
N GLU A 588 39.42 28.06 35.55
CA GLU A 588 40.00 27.03 36.41
C GLU A 588 39.01 25.89 36.66
N ALA A 589 37.77 26.21 37.03
CA ALA A 589 36.72 25.21 37.27
C ALA A 589 36.44 24.34 36.04
N ASN A 590 36.39 24.95 34.85
CA ASN A 590 36.16 24.21 33.60
C ASN A 590 37.34 23.33 33.21
N TYR A 591 38.58 23.81 33.38
CA TYR A 591 39.78 22.99 33.14
C TYR A 591 39.87 21.80 34.10
N LEU A 592 39.63 22.02 35.40
CA LEU A 592 39.63 20.93 36.39
C LEU A 592 38.55 19.89 36.07
N ARG A 593 37.36 20.32 35.68
CA ARG A 593 36.29 19.41 35.27
C ARG A 593 36.61 18.66 33.99
N ALA A 594 37.25 19.32 33.01
CA ALA A 594 37.73 18.65 31.80
C ALA A 594 38.79 17.58 32.13
N LEU A 595 39.72 17.88 33.04
CA LEU A 595 40.75 16.93 33.51
C LEU A 595 40.17 15.81 34.38
N GLN A 596 39.08 16.04 35.10
CA GLN A 596 38.39 14.97 35.82
C GLN A 596 37.82 13.93 34.84
N LEU A 597 37.32 14.38 33.69
CA LEU A 597 36.78 13.51 32.64
C LEU A 597 37.89 12.90 31.76
N LYS A 598 38.98 13.65 31.54
CA LYS A 598 40.14 13.23 30.74
C LYS A 598 41.46 13.66 31.41
N PRO A 599 41.97 12.88 32.40
CA PRO A 599 43.14 13.27 33.20
C PRO A 599 44.44 13.41 32.41
N ASP A 600 44.54 12.70 31.29
CA ASP A 600 45.70 12.59 30.40
C ASP A 600 45.78 13.72 29.34
N ASP A 601 44.87 14.69 29.36
CA ASP A 601 44.88 15.80 28.41
C ASP A 601 45.97 16.84 28.70
N THR A 602 47.12 16.64 28.08
CA THR A 602 48.31 17.50 28.21
C THR A 602 48.06 18.96 27.81
N ILE A 603 47.16 19.21 26.86
CA ILE A 603 46.81 20.58 26.43
C ILE A 603 46.07 21.29 27.56
N THR A 604 45.08 20.63 28.16
CA THR A 604 44.33 21.17 29.29
C THR A 604 45.22 21.39 30.51
N GLN A 605 46.11 20.44 30.84
CA GLN A 605 47.07 20.61 31.93
C GLN A 605 48.00 21.81 31.73
N SER A 606 48.52 21.98 30.51
CA SER A 606 49.38 23.12 30.14
C SER A 606 48.64 24.45 30.25
N ASN A 607 47.39 24.50 29.78
CA ASN A 607 46.55 25.69 29.86
C ASN A 607 46.21 26.05 31.31
N LEU A 608 45.90 25.05 32.15
CA LEU A 608 45.63 25.25 33.57
C LEU A 608 46.87 25.77 34.32
N ARG A 609 48.06 25.23 34.02
CA ARG A 609 49.32 25.74 34.61
C ARG A 609 49.59 27.20 34.24
N LYS A 610 49.35 27.57 32.97
CA LYS A 610 49.45 28.98 32.54
C LYS A 610 48.46 29.87 33.28
N LEU A 611 47.24 29.40 33.49
CA LEU A 611 46.21 30.10 34.25
C LEU A 611 46.65 30.33 35.71
N TRP A 612 47.13 29.28 36.39
CA TRP A 612 47.63 29.39 37.77
C TRP A 612 48.76 30.40 37.92
N ASN A 613 49.74 30.40 37.01
CA ASN A 613 50.82 31.39 37.02
C ASN A 613 50.31 32.84 36.92
N ILE A 614 49.19 33.07 36.21
CA ILE A 614 48.57 34.40 36.10
C ILE A 614 47.78 34.72 37.37
N MET A 615 47.02 33.76 37.90
CA MET A 615 46.27 33.92 39.14
C MET A 615 47.16 34.23 40.34
N GLU A 616 48.28 33.52 40.49
CA GLU A 616 49.28 33.77 41.54
C GLU A 616 49.88 35.18 41.45
N LYS A 617 50.26 35.63 40.24
CA LYS A 617 50.74 36.99 40.02
C LYS A 617 49.70 38.07 40.39
N GLN A 618 48.41 37.73 40.33
CA GLN A 618 47.31 38.61 40.70
C GLN A 618 46.87 38.43 42.17
N GLY A 619 47.54 37.57 42.94
CA GLY A 619 47.20 37.29 44.35
C GLY A 619 45.88 36.52 44.52
N LEU A 620 45.40 35.84 43.47
CA LEU A 620 44.18 35.05 43.50
C LEU A 620 44.46 33.64 44.03
N ARG A 621 43.55 33.11 44.84
CA ARG A 621 43.63 31.74 45.37
C ARG A 621 43.42 30.74 44.24
N THR A 622 44.37 29.81 44.09
CA THR A 622 44.31 28.69 43.15
C THR A 622 43.91 27.41 43.87
N ALA A 623 43.32 26.45 43.15
CA ALA A 623 43.02 25.10 43.63
C ALA A 623 44.18 24.11 43.34
N GLY A 624 45.31 24.60 42.82
CA GLY A 624 46.52 23.83 42.60
C GLY A 624 47.31 23.58 43.89
N PRO A 625 48.20 22.58 43.91
CA PRO A 625 49.14 22.35 44.99
C PRO A 625 50.21 23.45 45.09
#